data_AF-A0A7I9YI95-F1
#
_entry.id   AF-A0A7I9YI95-F1
#
_cell.length_a   1.000
_cell.length_b   1.000
_cell.length_c   1.000
_cell.angle_alpha   90.00
_cell.angle_beta   90.00
_cell.angle_gamma   90.00
#
_symmetry.space_group_name_H-M   'P 1'
#
loop_
_entity.id
_entity.type
_entity.pdbx_description
1 polymer ?
#
loop_
_entity_poly.entity_id
_entity_poly.type
_entity_poly.pdbx_seq_one_letter_code
_entity_poly.pdbx_strand_id
1 'polypeptide(L)' 'MYMSALTAIRCDPLSKAYYQRKRNEGKRPIAATICLARRRTNVLYALIRDNRTWQPDSPPITQSAA' A
#
# COMPACT_ATOMS: atom_id res chain seq x y z
N MET A 1 1.70 -9.00 -7.09
CA MET A 1 1.01 -7.98 -6.25
C MET A 1 -0.51 -8.01 -6.31
N TYR A 2 -1.15 -8.35 -7.44
CA TYR A 2 -2.62 -8.32 -7.55
C TYR A 2 -3.35 -9.18 -6.50
N MET A 3 -2.96 -10.45 -6.34
CA MET A 3 -3.54 -11.34 -5.31
C MET A 3 -3.28 -10.85 -3.88
N SER A 4 -2.08 -10.32 -3.61
CA SER A 4 -1.78 -9.69 -2.30
C SER A 4 -2.70 -8.50 -2.01
N ALA A 5 -3.02 -7.67 -3.01
CA ALA A 5 -3.95 -6.56 -2.85
C ALA A 5 -5.39 -7.05 -2.57
N LEU A 6 -5.84 -8.12 -3.21
CA LEU A 6 -7.16 -8.71 -2.94
C LEU A 6 -7.28 -9.24 -1.51
N THR A 7 -6.26 -9.94 -1.00
CA THR A 7 -6.22 -10.38 0.39
C THR A 7 -6.16 -9.20 1.36
N ALA A 8 -5.34 -8.19 1.04
CA ALA A 8 -5.20 -6.99 1.88
C ALA A 8 -6.51 -6.19 2.01
N ILE A 9 -7.34 -6.13 0.96
CA ILE A 9 -8.66 -5.49 1.03
C ILE A 9 -9.57 -6.17 2.08
N ARG A 10 -9.37 -7.47 2.33
CA ARG A 10 -10.18 -8.27 3.27
C ARG A 10 -9.61 -8.23 4.68
N CYS A 11 -8.29 -8.30 4.82
CA CYS A 11 -7.62 -8.51 6.11
C CYS A 11 -7.10 -7.21 6.77
N ASP A 12 -6.90 -6.14 6.00
CA ASP A 12 -6.34 -4.87 6.51
C ASP A 12 -7.33 -3.70 6.36
N PRO A 13 -7.80 -3.09 7.46
CA PRO A 13 -8.70 -1.94 7.44
C PRO A 13 -8.14 -0.74 6.65
N LEU A 14 -6.82 -0.48 6.70
CA LEU A 14 -6.20 0.65 6.00
C LEU A 14 -6.20 0.45 4.47
N SER A 15 -5.86 -0.76 4.03
CA SER A 15 -5.94 -1.16 2.63
C SER A 15 -7.39 -1.12 2.11
N LYS A 16 -8.37 -1.55 2.92
CA LYS A 16 -9.80 -1.47 2.59
C LYS A 16 -10.27 -0.02 2.43
N ALA A 17 -9.93 0.86 3.36
CA ALA A 17 -10.29 2.28 3.30
C ALA A 17 -9.69 2.95 2.05
N TYR A 18 -8.43 2.64 1.70
CA TYR A 18 -7.81 3.15 0.48
C TYR A 18 -8.52 2.65 -0.78
N TYR A 19 -8.85 1.36 -0.86
CA TYR A 19 -9.60 0.80 -1.97
C TYR A 19 -10.98 1.46 -2.12
N GLN A 20 -11.71 1.62 -1.01
CA GLN A 20 -13.01 2.31 -1.01
C GLN A 20 -12.89 3.76 -1.46
N ARG A 21 -11.87 4.50 -1.01
CA ARG A 21 -11.62 5.87 -1.50
C ARG A 21 -11.44 5.87 -3.02
N LYS A 22 -10.66 4.93 -3.57
CA LYS A 22 -10.48 4.80 -5.03
C LYS A 22 -11.76 4.40 -5.75
N ARG A 23 -12.67 3.65 -5.13
CA ARG A 23 -14.00 3.35 -5.68
C ARG A 23 -14.92 4.57 -5.66
N ASN A 24 -14.87 5.37 -4.60
CA ASN A 24 -15.62 6.62 -4.46
C ASN A 24 -15.13 7.71 -5.43
N GLU A 25 -13.83 7.71 -5.78
CA GLU A 25 -13.26 8.50 -6.88
C GLU A 25 -13.76 8.05 -8.29
N GLY A 26 -14.71 7.10 -8.38
CA GLY A 26 -15.29 6.63 -9.64
C GLY A 26 -14.47 5.57 -10.38
N LYS A 27 -13.37 5.07 -9.79
CA LYS A 27 -12.51 4.11 -10.48
C LYS A 27 -13.15 2.72 -10.56
N ARG A 28 -12.95 2.06 -11.71
CA ARG A 28 -13.31 0.64 -11.92
C ARG A 28 -12.64 -0.24 -10.86
N PRO A 29 -13.25 -1.37 -10.44
CA PRO A 29 -12.71 -2.22 -9.38
C PRO A 29 -11.26 -2.65 -9.66
N ILE A 30 -10.98 -3.08 -10.88
CA ILE A 30 -9.64 -3.52 -11.32
C ILE A 30 -8.61 -2.38 -11.18
N ALA A 31 -8.97 -1.16 -11.59
CA ALA A 31 -8.08 0.00 -11.47
C ALA A 31 -7.81 0.38 -10.01
N ALA A 32 -8.82 0.27 -9.13
CA ALA A 32 -8.65 0.48 -7.70
C ALA A 32 -7.72 -0.59 -7.08
N THR A 33 -7.86 -1.85 -7.47
CA THR A 33 -6.96 -2.93 -7.05
C THR A 33 -5.52 -2.71 -7.53
N ILE A 34 -5.33 -2.27 -8.78
CA ILE A 34 -4.00 -1.93 -9.32
C ILE A 34 -3.39 -0.75 -8.58
N CYS A 35 -4.18 0.28 -8.24
CA CYS A 35 -3.70 1.41 -7.43
C CYS A 35 -3.21 0.95 -6.05
N LEU A 36 -3.96 0.06 -5.39
CA LEU A 36 -3.56 -0.53 -4.11
C LEU A 36 -2.29 -1.39 -4.26
N ALA A 37 -2.22 -2.22 -5.30
CA ALA A 37 -1.05 -3.04 -5.60
C ALA A 37 0.21 -2.17 -5.77
N ARG A 38 0.13 -1.05 -6.51
CA ARG A 38 1.23 -0.09 -6.67
C ARG A 38 1.65 0.52 -5.33
N ARG A 39 0.70 0.92 -4.49
CA ARG A 39 0.99 1.46 -3.15
C ARG A 39 1.77 0.45 -2.31
N ARG A 40 1.39 -0.84 -2.36
CA ARG A 40 2.10 -1.92 -1.65
C ARG A 40 3.50 -2.18 -2.21
N THR A 41 3.66 -2.12 -3.54
CA THR A 41 4.99 -2.20 -4.16
C THR A 41 5.89 -1.06 -3.70
N ASN A 42 5.38 0.17 -3.63
CA ASN A 42 6.16 1.33 -3.17
C ASN A 42 6.65 1.16 -1.73
N VAL A 43 5.82 0.59 -0.85
CA VAL A 43 6.21 0.25 0.52
C VAL A 43 7.36 -0.77 0.52
N LEU A 44 7.20 -1.88 -0.22
CA LEU A 44 8.24 -2.91 -0.28
C LEU A 44 9.55 -2.36 -0.86
N TYR A 45 9.46 -1.52 -1.89
CA TYR A 45 10.62 -0.83 -2.44
C TYR A 45 11.30 0.06 -1.40
N ALA A 46 10.53 0.83 -0.61
CA ALA A 46 11.09 1.66 0.46
C ALA A 46 11.78 0.81 1.55
N LEU A 47 11.18 -0.32 1.94
CA LEU A 47 11.79 -1.24 2.92
C LEU A 47 13.12 -1.81 2.42
N ILE A 48 13.18 -2.23 1.15
CA ILE A 48 14.40 -2.75 0.54
C ILE A 48 15.44 -1.64 0.42
N ARG A 49 15.04 -0.44 -0.05
CA ARG A 49 15.93 0.71 -0.19
C ARG A 49 16.57 1.11 1.13
N ASP A 50 15.79 1.12 2.21
CA ASP A 50 16.28 1.57 3.51
C ASP A 50 16.88 0.41 4.35
N ASN A 51 16.85 -0.82 3.83
CA ASN A 51 17.22 -2.05 4.54
C ASN A 51 16.49 -2.19 5.90
N ARG A 52 15.19 -1.89 5.91
CA ARG A 52 14.34 -1.88 7.11
C ARG A 52 13.26 -2.96 7.04
N THR A 53 12.86 -3.46 8.20
CA THR A 53 11.72 -4.37 8.33
C THR A 53 10.41 -3.59 8.40
N TRP A 54 9.32 -4.23 7.96
CA TRP A 54 7.99 -3.62 8.04
C TRP A 54 7.57 -3.43 9.50
N GLN A 55 7.13 -2.22 9.85
CA GLN A 55 6.56 -1.90 11.16
C GLN A 55 5.11 -1.42 10.97
N PRO A 56 4.15 -1.93 11.75
CA PRO A 56 2.75 -1.54 11.66
C PRO A 56 2.53 -0.10 12.18
N ASP A 57 3.28 0.28 13.21
CA ASP A 57 3.41 1.67 13.64
C ASP A 57 4.38 2.39 12.71
N SER A 58 3.99 3.60 12.29
CA SER A 58 4.72 4.41 11.33
C SER A 58 6.20 4.45 11.68
N PRO A 59 7.12 3.97 10.82
CA PRO A 59 8.53 4.13 11.09
C PRO A 59 8.82 5.64 11.17
N PRO A 60 9.73 6.07 12.05
CA PRO A 60 10.26 7.43 11.95
C PRO A 60 10.75 7.60 10.51
N ILE A 61 10.26 8.66 9.86
CA ILE A 61 10.77 9.14 8.58
C ILE A 61 12.26 9.37 8.76
N THR A 62 13.08 8.37 8.44
CA THR A 62 14.52 8.53 8.29
C THR A 62 14.67 9.41 7.07
N GLN A 63 14.81 10.72 7.30
CA GLN A 63 15.22 11.67 6.28
C GLN A 63 16.50 11.09 5.64
N SER A 64 16.47 10.75 4.36
CA SER A 64 17.70 10.47 3.62
C SER A 64 18.59 11.69 3.79
N ALA A 65 19.76 11.50 4.41
CA ALA A 65 20.83 12.48 4.39
C ALA A 65 21.17 12.80 2.92
N ALA A 66 21.14 14.09 2.60
CA ALA A 66 21.48 14.64 1.29
C ALA A 66 23.00 14.60 1.05
#